data_AF-A0A7W8BEJ1-F1
#
_entry.id   AF-A0A7W8BEJ1-F1
#
_cell.length_a   1.000
_cell.length_b   1.000
_cell.length_c   1.000
_cell.angle_alpha   90.00
_cell.angle_beta   90.00
_cell.angle_gamma   90.00
#
_symmetry.space_group_name_H-M   'P 1'
#
loop_
_entity.id
_entity.type
_entity.pdbx_description
1 polymer ?
#
loop_
_entity_poly.entity_id
_entity_poly.type
_entity_poly.pdbx_seq_one_letter_code
_entity_poly.pdbx_strand_id
1 'polypeptide(L)'
;MPDVFGRIELNVRKVFGEGPVCVHVGNVEECEIKRHPTYSKFRTDAISSGVRSAASSRLWESMIAMGRLSELDGDDRWLLVILDCTVPCFRSLSTRIARDFQVEREEIRSAMVATALEVWADTAVGVPPRHVRDRMVKAAFEASFRYAKAVSSEYSMDDIEIFRPETPAQDSALMASSIIDVNSIRDADVAEQIRGERLGALLQGLGCFDVVRGFHDEIRAGRRSGSVSQAVKASGLSRSRISNPNLYYYASDLYPSFIGLREAAGVMGIAESAAHRLIRAGEFPFPVARAGRSYKVSVRALMHFKDISDSIVHVDDIENGALHASGGLR
;
A
#
# COMPACT_ATOMS: atom_id res chain seq x y z
N MET A 1 21.29 -21.68 -2.65
CA MET A 1 20.92 -20.29 -2.28
C MET A 1 19.84 -20.34 -1.18
N PRO A 2 19.50 -19.24 -0.50
CA PRO A 2 18.24 -19.20 0.25
C PRO A 2 17.07 -19.21 -0.75
N ASP A 3 16.15 -20.17 -0.55
CA ASP A 3 14.89 -20.27 -1.29
C ASP A 3 13.97 -19.06 -1.01
N VAL A 4 12.86 -18.97 -1.74
CA VAL A 4 11.92 -17.85 -1.61
C VAL A 4 11.39 -17.65 -0.18
N PHE A 5 11.20 -18.73 0.60
CA PHE A 5 10.77 -18.61 2.00
C PHE A 5 11.89 -18.06 2.88
N GLY A 6 13.13 -18.51 2.68
CA GLY A 6 14.30 -17.97 3.36
C GLY A 6 14.56 -16.49 3.04
N ARG A 7 14.28 -16.05 1.81
CA ARG A 7 14.36 -14.64 1.40
C ARG A 7 13.30 -13.77 2.07
N ILE A 8 12.05 -14.26 2.14
CA ILE A 8 10.95 -13.58 2.85
C ILE A 8 11.31 -13.40 4.33
N GLU A 9 11.70 -14.48 5.02
CA GLU A 9 12.12 -14.43 6.43
C GLU A 9 13.29 -13.46 6.66
N LEU A 10 14.28 -13.44 5.76
CA LEU A 10 15.44 -12.55 5.87
C LEU A 10 15.06 -11.08 5.69
N ASN A 11 14.20 -10.76 4.72
CA ASN A 11 13.76 -9.39 4.47
C ASN A 11 12.91 -8.85 5.61
N VAL A 12 11.98 -9.64 6.15
CA VAL A 12 11.17 -9.22 7.30
C VAL A 12 12.04 -8.97 8.54
N ARG A 13 13.05 -9.81 8.80
CA ARG A 13 14.02 -9.56 9.89
C ARG A 13 14.84 -8.29 9.68
N LYS A 14 15.22 -7.95 8.45
CA LYS A 14 15.93 -6.68 8.14
C LYS A 14 15.05 -5.46 8.38
N VAL A 15 13.75 -5.54 8.08
CA VAL A 15 12.81 -4.43 8.23
C VAL A 15 12.42 -4.18 9.68
N PHE A 16 12.08 -5.24 10.43
CA PHE A 16 11.50 -5.09 11.77
C PHE A 16 12.47 -5.42 12.93
N GLY A 17 13.54 -6.19 12.67
CA GLY A 17 14.53 -6.57 13.69
C GLY A 17 13.90 -7.17 14.95
N GLU A 18 14.29 -6.63 16.11
CA GLU A 18 13.65 -6.91 17.41
C GLU A 18 12.60 -5.86 17.81
N GLY A 19 12.33 -4.90 16.91
CA GLY A 19 11.48 -3.74 17.18
C GLY A 19 10.00 -4.10 17.43
N PRO A 20 9.25 -3.16 18.05
CA PRO A 20 7.81 -3.26 18.20
C PRO A 20 7.10 -3.15 16.84
N VAL A 21 5.96 -3.81 16.70
CA VAL A 21 5.17 -3.83 15.45
C VAL A 21 3.70 -3.48 15.71
N CYS A 22 3.11 -2.66 14.84
CA CYS A 22 1.74 -2.14 15.01
C CYS A 22 0.80 -2.47 13.85
N VAL A 23 -0.05 -3.49 14.03
CA VAL A 23 -1.07 -3.92 13.06
C VAL A 23 -2.31 -3.00 12.97
N HIS A 24 -2.18 -1.73 13.36
CA HIS A 24 -3.28 -0.76 13.36
C HIS A 24 -3.02 0.50 12.53
N VAL A 25 -1.74 0.85 12.36
CA VAL A 25 -1.24 2.06 11.67
C VAL A 25 0.16 1.83 11.05
N GLY A 26 0.72 0.61 11.13
CA GLY A 26 2.06 0.29 10.65
C GLY A 26 3.16 0.82 11.56
N ASN A 27 3.31 2.14 11.63
CA ASN A 27 4.24 2.82 12.51
C ASN A 27 3.76 2.77 13.98
N VAL A 28 4.65 2.39 14.90
CA VAL A 28 4.36 2.34 16.34
C VAL A 28 4.17 3.74 16.92
N GLU A 29 4.89 4.74 16.41
CA GLU A 29 4.84 6.13 16.90
C GLU A 29 3.49 6.81 16.61
N GLU A 30 2.82 6.39 15.53
CA GLU A 30 1.49 6.87 15.12
C GLU A 30 0.34 6.18 15.87
N CYS A 31 0.64 5.24 16.79
CA CYS A 31 -0.38 4.47 17.49
C CYS A 31 -0.65 4.95 18.92
N GLU A 32 -1.90 5.33 19.17
CA GLU A 32 -2.41 5.69 20.51
C GLU A 32 -2.40 4.50 21.51
N ILE A 33 -2.14 3.27 21.05
CA ILE A 33 -2.19 2.05 21.88
C ILE A 33 -0.83 1.82 22.54
N LYS A 34 -0.72 2.13 23.83
CA LYS A 34 0.52 2.12 24.64
C LYS A 34 1.33 0.80 24.73
N ARG A 35 0.96 -0.28 24.04
CA ARG A 35 1.65 -1.59 24.10
C ARG A 35 1.67 -2.27 22.74
N HIS A 36 2.87 -2.44 22.20
CA HIS A 36 3.14 -3.15 20.96
C HIS A 36 3.99 -4.40 21.21
N PRO A 37 3.65 -5.56 20.61
CA PRO A 37 4.52 -6.74 20.65
C PRO A 37 5.77 -6.52 19.77
N THR A 38 6.87 -7.18 20.13
CA THR A 38 8.01 -7.35 19.20
C THR A 38 7.59 -8.23 18.01
N TYR A 39 8.28 -8.11 16.87
CA TYR A 39 7.93 -8.91 15.69
C TYR A 39 7.90 -10.42 15.96
N SER A 40 8.87 -10.95 16.73
CA SER A 40 8.93 -12.38 17.08
C SER A 40 7.68 -12.86 17.83
N LYS A 41 7.20 -12.08 18.81
CA LYS A 41 5.96 -12.39 19.53
C LYS A 41 4.74 -12.29 18.62
N PHE A 42 4.63 -11.19 17.88
CA PHE A 42 3.56 -10.95 16.91
C PHE A 42 3.42 -12.10 15.91
N ARG A 43 4.54 -12.54 15.31
CA ARG A 43 4.59 -13.65 14.35
C ARG A 43 4.11 -14.97 14.97
N THR A 44 4.51 -15.24 16.21
CA THR A 44 4.06 -16.43 16.96
C THR A 44 2.55 -16.42 17.21
N ASP A 45 2.00 -15.26 17.60
CA ASP A 45 0.57 -15.07 17.82
C ASP A 45 -0.22 -15.18 16.49
N ALA A 46 0.31 -14.64 15.39
CA ALA A 46 -0.28 -14.68 14.06
C ALA A 46 -0.33 -16.12 13.49
N ILE A 47 0.78 -16.85 13.53
CA ILE A 47 0.85 -18.26 13.12
C ILE A 47 -0.16 -19.09 13.92
N SER A 48 -0.13 -18.97 15.25
CA SER A 48 -1.04 -19.71 16.16
C SER A 48 -2.51 -19.42 15.87
N SER A 49 -2.84 -18.15 15.61
CA SER A 49 -4.19 -17.72 15.25
C SER A 49 -4.65 -18.20 13.86
N GLY A 50 -3.71 -18.51 12.96
CA GLY A 50 -3.99 -18.98 11.60
C GLY A 50 -4.20 -20.50 11.47
N VAL A 51 -3.96 -21.28 12.52
CA VAL A 51 -3.94 -22.77 12.43
C VAL A 51 -5.31 -23.37 12.08
N ARG A 52 -6.42 -22.74 12.47
CA ARG A 52 -7.79 -23.28 12.25
C ARG A 52 -8.53 -22.62 11.07
N SER A 53 -8.57 -21.30 11.02
CA SER A 53 -9.02 -20.48 9.88
C SER A 53 -8.73 -19.01 10.19
N ALA A 54 -8.24 -18.24 9.21
CA ALA A 54 -8.03 -16.81 9.38
C ALA A 54 -9.35 -16.03 9.45
N ALA A 55 -10.45 -16.56 8.91
CA ALA A 55 -11.76 -15.92 8.95
C ALA A 55 -12.32 -15.67 10.36
N SER A 56 -11.85 -16.44 11.36
CA SER A 56 -12.15 -16.22 12.78
C SER A 56 -11.11 -15.36 13.52
N SER A 57 -9.96 -15.05 12.90
CA SER A 57 -8.86 -14.35 13.56
C SER A 57 -8.89 -12.86 13.27
N ARG A 58 -9.17 -12.07 14.31
CA ARG A 58 -9.05 -10.60 14.28
C ARG A 58 -7.63 -10.13 13.97
N LEU A 59 -6.62 -10.90 14.36
CA LEU A 59 -5.22 -10.57 14.08
C LEU A 59 -4.94 -10.65 12.58
N TRP A 60 -5.38 -11.73 11.92
CA TRP A 60 -5.30 -11.83 10.46
C TRP A 60 -6.17 -10.79 9.75
N GLU A 61 -7.39 -10.52 10.22
CA GLU A 61 -8.24 -9.47 9.66
C GLU A 61 -7.55 -8.09 9.68
N SER A 62 -6.94 -7.71 10.82
CA SER A 62 -6.14 -6.49 10.94
C SER A 62 -4.87 -6.53 10.07
N MET A 63 -4.16 -7.67 9.98
CA MET A 63 -2.96 -7.81 9.14
C MET A 63 -3.29 -7.57 7.67
N ILE A 64 -4.31 -8.25 7.14
CA ILE A 64 -4.73 -8.09 5.76
C ILE A 64 -5.18 -6.65 5.50
N ALA A 65 -5.96 -6.05 6.42
CA ALA A 65 -6.38 -4.66 6.29
C ALA A 65 -5.19 -3.69 6.27
N MET A 66 -4.17 -3.90 7.13
CA MET A 66 -2.94 -3.11 7.09
C MET A 66 -2.15 -3.31 5.80
N GLY A 67 -2.02 -4.55 5.31
CA GLY A 67 -1.38 -4.81 4.02
C GLY A 67 -2.03 -4.00 2.89
N ARG A 68 -3.36 -4.01 2.81
CA ARG A 68 -4.09 -3.22 1.81
C ARG A 68 -3.93 -1.72 1.93
N LEU A 69 -3.88 -1.22 3.16
CA LEU A 69 -3.68 0.22 3.40
C LEU A 69 -2.26 0.63 3.00
N SER A 70 -1.26 -0.12 3.47
CA SER A 70 0.14 0.15 3.16
C SER A 70 0.44 0.00 1.68
N GLU A 71 -0.18 -0.94 0.94
CA GLU A 71 -0.09 -0.99 -0.53
C GLU A 71 -0.56 0.30 -1.22
N LEU A 72 -1.65 0.92 -0.74
CA LEU A 72 -2.09 2.21 -1.28
C LEU A 72 -1.04 3.29 -1.02
N ASP A 73 -0.35 3.22 0.13
CA ASP A 73 0.76 4.11 0.50
C ASP A 73 2.11 3.70 -0.16
N GLY A 74 2.12 2.66 -1.02
CA GLY A 74 3.31 2.13 -1.72
C GLY A 74 4.19 1.19 -0.89
N ASP A 75 3.79 0.85 0.33
CA ASP A 75 4.57 0.13 1.33
C ASP A 75 4.26 -1.38 1.43
N ASP A 76 5.05 -2.18 0.72
CA ASP A 76 4.94 -3.65 0.70
C ASP A 76 5.37 -4.34 2.02
N ARG A 77 5.84 -3.60 3.05
CA ARG A 77 6.35 -4.22 4.31
C ARG A 77 5.31 -5.13 4.97
N TRP A 78 4.02 -4.75 4.93
CA TRP A 78 2.95 -5.57 5.49
C TRP A 78 2.60 -6.79 4.65
N LEU A 79 2.73 -6.72 3.33
CA LEU A 79 2.61 -7.89 2.44
C LEU A 79 3.71 -8.92 2.75
N LEU A 80 4.95 -8.46 2.95
CA LEU A 80 6.05 -9.34 3.40
C LEU A 80 5.77 -10.01 4.75
N VAL A 81 5.18 -9.28 5.71
CA VAL A 81 4.78 -9.83 7.03
C VAL A 81 3.65 -10.87 6.89
N ILE A 82 2.66 -10.62 6.04
CA ILE A 82 1.57 -11.56 5.72
C ILE A 82 2.15 -12.85 5.11
N LEU A 83 3.08 -12.73 4.18
CA LEU A 83 3.77 -13.88 3.58
C LEU A 83 4.59 -14.66 4.61
N ASP A 84 5.41 -14.01 5.44
CA ASP A 84 6.21 -14.70 6.47
C ASP A 84 5.34 -15.45 7.50
N CYS A 85 4.20 -14.86 7.90
CA CYS A 85 3.25 -15.54 8.79
C CYS A 85 2.53 -16.72 8.10
N THR A 86 2.55 -16.80 6.76
CA THR A 86 1.93 -17.87 5.96
C THR A 86 2.94 -18.97 5.56
N VAL A 87 4.22 -18.63 5.40
CA VAL A 87 5.33 -19.56 5.08
C VAL A 87 5.32 -20.88 5.89
N PRO A 88 5.04 -20.91 7.22
CA PRO A 88 4.96 -22.15 7.98
C PRO A 88 3.91 -23.15 7.45
N CYS A 89 2.77 -22.66 6.95
CA CYS A 89 1.74 -23.50 6.32
C CYS A 89 2.22 -24.08 4.99
N PHE A 90 3.05 -23.33 4.25
CA PHE A 90 3.58 -23.75 2.95
C PHE A 90 4.78 -24.69 3.09
N ARG A 91 5.61 -24.54 4.13
CA ARG A 91 6.85 -25.30 4.35
C ARG A 91 6.60 -26.80 4.58
N SER A 92 5.56 -27.16 5.32
CA SER A 92 5.19 -28.57 5.55
C SER A 92 4.61 -29.20 4.27
N LEU A 93 3.68 -28.51 3.59
CA LEU A 93 3.06 -29.01 2.36
C LEU A 93 4.07 -29.17 1.22
N SER A 94 4.86 -28.13 0.91
CA SER A 94 5.85 -28.16 -0.17
C SER A 94 6.86 -29.29 0.00
N THR A 95 7.29 -29.57 1.23
CA THR A 95 8.22 -30.68 1.53
C THR A 95 7.57 -32.05 1.31
N ARG A 96 6.27 -32.19 1.61
CA ARG A 96 5.51 -33.41 1.31
C ARG A 96 5.31 -33.59 -0.20
N ILE A 97 4.84 -32.57 -0.91
CA ILE A 97 4.60 -32.64 -2.37
C ILE A 97 5.90 -32.92 -3.13
N ALA A 98 7.00 -32.23 -2.81
CA ALA A 98 8.30 -32.46 -3.46
C ALA A 98 8.76 -33.93 -3.35
N ARG A 99 8.55 -34.55 -2.17
CA ARG A 99 8.87 -35.96 -1.95
C ARG A 99 7.90 -36.91 -2.67
N ASP A 100 6.61 -36.63 -2.57
CA ASP A 100 5.55 -37.55 -3.05
C ASP A 100 5.46 -37.57 -4.59
N PHE A 101 5.86 -36.48 -5.25
CA PHE A 101 5.85 -36.32 -6.72
C PHE A 101 7.25 -36.24 -7.36
N GLN A 102 8.34 -36.30 -6.58
CA GLN A 102 9.75 -36.17 -7.03
C GLN A 102 10.06 -34.85 -7.79
N VAL A 103 9.40 -33.76 -7.40
CA VAL A 103 9.54 -32.44 -8.04
C VAL A 103 10.42 -31.50 -7.19
N GLU A 104 11.15 -30.61 -7.84
CA GLU A 104 12.01 -29.65 -7.16
C GLU A 104 11.25 -28.80 -6.13
N ARG A 105 11.76 -28.85 -4.91
CA ARG A 105 11.15 -28.18 -3.76
C ARG A 105 11.21 -26.65 -3.87
N GLU A 106 12.20 -26.10 -4.58
CA GLU A 106 12.33 -24.64 -4.73
C GLU A 106 11.26 -24.11 -5.70
N GLU A 107 11.03 -24.78 -6.84
CA GLU A 107 9.96 -24.45 -7.79
C GLU A 107 8.56 -24.54 -7.17
N ILE A 108 8.25 -25.61 -6.43
CA ILE A 108 6.97 -25.70 -5.69
C ILE A 108 6.79 -24.50 -4.76
N ARG A 109 7.85 -24.05 -4.08
CA ARG A 109 7.79 -22.92 -3.15
C ARG A 109 7.60 -21.59 -3.89
N SER A 110 8.27 -21.41 -5.02
CA SER A 110 8.09 -20.25 -5.91
C SER A 110 6.65 -20.16 -6.43
N ALA A 111 6.10 -21.26 -6.96
CA ALA A 111 4.71 -21.32 -7.44
C ALA A 111 3.69 -21.02 -6.32
N MET A 112 3.90 -21.55 -5.10
CA MET A 112 3.04 -21.23 -3.95
C MET A 112 3.04 -19.74 -3.59
N VAL A 113 4.19 -19.05 -3.67
CA VAL A 113 4.28 -17.60 -3.39
C VAL A 113 3.67 -16.79 -4.53
N ALA A 114 3.97 -17.14 -5.79
CA ALA A 114 3.41 -16.46 -6.96
C ALA A 114 1.87 -16.50 -6.94
N THR A 115 1.25 -17.68 -6.80
CA THR A 115 -0.21 -17.77 -6.73
C THR A 115 -0.80 -17.13 -5.47
N ALA A 116 -0.08 -17.12 -4.33
CA ALA A 116 -0.53 -16.36 -3.16
C ALA A 116 -0.54 -14.84 -3.43
N LEU A 117 0.40 -14.32 -4.23
CA LEU A 117 0.46 -12.92 -4.64
C LEU A 117 -0.59 -12.58 -5.71
N GLU A 118 -0.86 -13.47 -6.67
CA GLU A 118 -1.96 -13.34 -7.64
C GLU A 118 -3.31 -13.23 -6.93
N VAL A 119 -3.62 -14.18 -6.04
CA VAL A 119 -4.86 -14.15 -5.23
C VAL A 119 -4.90 -12.94 -4.30
N TRP A 120 -3.75 -12.45 -3.84
CA TRP A 120 -3.68 -11.20 -3.11
C TRP A 120 -4.05 -10.02 -4.02
N ALA A 121 -3.54 -9.89 -5.26
CA ALA A 121 -3.99 -8.84 -6.17
C ALA A 121 -5.50 -8.92 -6.47
N ASP A 122 -5.99 -10.11 -6.84
CA ASP A 122 -7.41 -10.35 -7.21
C ASP A 122 -8.41 -10.07 -6.08
N THR A 123 -7.96 -10.15 -4.81
CA THR A 123 -8.81 -9.93 -3.64
C THR A 123 -8.73 -8.51 -3.08
N ALA A 124 -8.19 -7.55 -3.84
CA ALA A 124 -8.18 -6.14 -3.47
C ALA A 124 -9.57 -5.51 -3.42
N VAL A 125 -10.51 -5.98 -4.26
CA VAL A 125 -11.89 -5.46 -4.38
C VAL A 125 -12.91 -6.55 -4.04
N GLY A 126 -13.98 -6.19 -3.31
CA GLY A 126 -15.14 -7.07 -3.07
C GLY A 126 -14.91 -8.27 -2.13
N VAL A 127 -13.73 -8.41 -1.53
CA VAL A 127 -13.38 -9.55 -0.66
C VAL A 127 -13.04 -9.04 0.76
N PRO A 128 -13.84 -9.35 1.78
CA PRO A 128 -13.56 -8.92 3.14
C PRO A 128 -12.21 -9.45 3.66
N PRO A 129 -11.37 -8.63 4.33
CA PRO A 129 -10.01 -8.98 4.74
C PRO A 129 -9.86 -10.35 5.44
N ARG A 130 -10.83 -10.70 6.31
CA ARG A 130 -10.91 -11.99 7.00
C ARG A 130 -10.86 -13.23 6.08
N HIS A 131 -11.25 -13.12 4.81
CA HIS A 131 -11.27 -14.24 3.88
C HIS A 131 -10.02 -14.34 2.98
N VAL A 132 -9.20 -13.28 2.91
CA VAL A 132 -8.08 -13.17 1.95
C VAL A 132 -7.02 -14.25 2.20
N ARG A 133 -6.52 -14.38 3.44
CA ARG A 133 -5.50 -15.38 3.79
C ARG A 133 -5.95 -16.79 3.43
N ASP A 134 -7.17 -17.19 3.80
CA ASP A 134 -7.64 -18.56 3.56
C ASP A 134 -7.81 -18.83 2.05
N ARG A 135 -8.13 -17.81 1.23
CA ARG A 135 -8.07 -17.91 -0.25
C ARG A 135 -6.63 -18.05 -0.76
N MET A 136 -5.69 -17.22 -0.30
CA MET A 136 -4.27 -17.29 -0.68
C MET A 136 -3.69 -18.68 -0.39
N VAL A 137 -3.94 -19.21 0.82
CA VAL A 137 -3.46 -20.54 1.23
C VAL A 137 -4.07 -21.65 0.38
N LYS A 138 -5.39 -21.60 0.16
CA LYS A 138 -6.07 -22.58 -0.69
C LYS A 138 -5.53 -22.58 -2.11
N ALA A 139 -5.40 -21.40 -2.73
CA ALA A 139 -4.92 -21.28 -4.11
C ALA A 139 -3.45 -21.70 -4.26
N ALA A 140 -2.58 -21.34 -3.31
CA ALA A 140 -1.19 -21.82 -3.28
C ALA A 140 -1.10 -23.34 -3.13
N PHE A 141 -1.97 -23.94 -2.31
CA PHE A 141 -2.07 -25.39 -2.17
C PHE A 141 -2.52 -26.03 -3.50
N GLU A 142 -3.58 -25.53 -4.13
CA GLU A 142 -4.08 -26.02 -5.41
C GLU A 142 -3.06 -25.85 -6.55
N ALA A 143 -2.32 -24.73 -6.59
CA ALA A 143 -1.22 -24.50 -7.53
C ALA A 143 -0.07 -25.51 -7.34
N SER A 144 0.39 -25.74 -6.10
CA SER A 144 1.46 -26.72 -5.84
C SER A 144 1.08 -28.15 -6.25
N PHE A 145 -0.19 -28.56 -6.07
CA PHE A 145 -0.67 -29.85 -6.57
C PHE A 145 -0.83 -29.89 -8.10
N ARG A 146 -1.27 -28.81 -8.75
CA ARG A 146 -1.33 -28.73 -10.22
C ARG A 146 0.07 -28.82 -10.83
N TYR A 147 1.02 -28.02 -10.33
CA TYR A 147 2.41 -28.02 -10.76
C TYR A 147 3.05 -29.41 -10.62
N ALA A 148 2.93 -30.03 -9.45
CA ALA A 148 3.51 -31.34 -9.21
C ALA A 148 2.90 -32.44 -10.11
N LYS A 149 1.60 -32.37 -10.41
CA LYS A 149 0.95 -33.26 -11.38
C LYS A 149 1.38 -33.00 -12.82
N ALA A 150 1.58 -31.74 -13.22
CA ALA A 150 2.05 -31.40 -14.56
C ALA A 150 3.46 -31.97 -14.81
N VAL A 151 4.41 -31.72 -13.90
CA VAL A 151 5.78 -32.26 -13.99
C VAL A 151 5.78 -33.81 -13.92
N SER A 152 4.87 -34.41 -13.16
CA SER A 152 4.68 -35.88 -13.17
C SER A 152 4.04 -36.42 -14.47
N SER A 153 3.43 -35.56 -15.28
CA SER A 153 2.75 -35.88 -16.53
C SER A 153 3.60 -35.55 -17.77
N GLU A 154 4.77 -34.93 -17.61
CA GLU A 154 5.69 -34.56 -18.71
C GLU A 154 6.38 -35.77 -19.40
N TYR A 155 5.94 -37.00 -19.08
CA TYR A 155 6.10 -38.18 -19.94
C TYR A 155 4.99 -38.31 -21.00
N SER A 156 4.23 -37.25 -21.27
CA SER A 156 3.31 -37.13 -22.41
C SER A 156 3.24 -35.66 -22.86
N MET A 157 3.55 -35.40 -24.13
CA MET A 157 3.37 -34.07 -24.73
C MET A 157 1.89 -33.78 -24.98
N ASP A 158 1.49 -32.51 -24.82
CA ASP A 158 0.94 -31.70 -25.93
C ASP A 158 0.82 -30.22 -25.54
N ASP A 159 1.01 -29.34 -26.54
CA ASP A 159 1.05 -27.88 -26.43
C ASP A 159 -0.35 -27.23 -26.46
N ILE A 160 -0.52 -26.04 -25.84
CA ILE A 160 -1.52 -25.04 -26.25
C ILE A 160 -0.94 -23.62 -26.12
N GLU A 161 -1.13 -22.80 -27.18
CA GLU A 161 -0.64 -21.43 -27.33
C GLU A 161 -1.43 -20.35 -26.55
N ILE A 162 -0.83 -19.16 -26.45
CA ILE A 162 -1.37 -17.94 -25.85
C ILE A 162 -2.07 -17.09 -26.92
N PHE A 163 -3.23 -16.49 -26.61
CA PHE A 163 -3.80 -15.39 -27.40
C PHE A 163 -4.22 -14.19 -26.53
N ARG A 164 -3.95 -12.99 -27.05
CA ARG A 164 -4.26 -11.66 -26.48
C ARG A 164 -4.74 -10.74 -27.61
N PRO A 165 -5.74 -9.88 -27.37
CA PRO A 165 -5.91 -8.65 -28.16
C PRO A 165 -5.89 -7.37 -27.29
N GLU A 166 -5.61 -6.22 -27.92
CA GLU A 166 -5.55 -4.88 -27.31
C GLU A 166 -6.44 -3.86 -28.06
N THR A 167 -6.78 -2.75 -27.39
CA THR A 167 -7.15 -1.41 -27.95
C THR A 167 -8.49 -1.27 -28.71
N PRO A 168 -9.07 -0.04 -28.91
CA PRO A 168 -8.50 1.32 -28.75
C PRO A 168 -9.33 2.32 -27.90
N ALA A 169 -9.06 3.64 -28.06
CA ALA A 169 -9.50 4.77 -27.23
C ALA A 169 -10.46 5.77 -27.94
N GLN A 170 -10.61 7.01 -27.39
CA GLN A 170 -11.40 8.20 -27.85
C GLN A 170 -12.87 8.29 -27.33
N ASP A 171 -13.49 9.46 -27.05
CA ASP A 171 -12.98 10.86 -27.01
C ASP A 171 -13.82 11.85 -26.15
N SER A 172 -13.21 13.01 -25.90
CA SER A 172 -13.61 14.32 -25.30
C SER A 172 -15.08 14.85 -25.30
N ALA A 173 -15.45 15.55 -24.20
CA ALA A 173 -16.20 16.84 -24.12
C ALA A 173 -16.37 17.32 -22.65
N LEU A 174 -16.54 18.60 -22.24
CA LEU A 174 -16.24 19.93 -22.84
C LEU A 174 -16.20 21.06 -21.75
N MET A 175 -15.18 21.93 -21.79
CA MET A 175 -15.07 23.35 -21.33
C MET A 175 -15.57 23.88 -19.96
N ALA A 176 -14.63 24.47 -19.21
CA ALA A 176 -14.80 25.77 -18.53
C ALA A 176 -13.54 26.65 -18.74
N SER A 177 -13.66 27.77 -19.44
CA SER A 177 -12.54 28.55 -19.96
C SER A 177 -11.95 29.56 -18.96
N SER A 178 -11.14 29.07 -18.01
CA SER A 178 -10.13 29.88 -17.29
C SER A 178 -9.12 29.05 -16.48
N ILE A 179 -9.34 27.73 -16.36
CA ILE A 179 -8.41 26.83 -15.67
C ILE A 179 -7.40 26.33 -16.70
N ILE A 180 -6.10 26.62 -16.51
CA ILE A 180 -5.05 25.92 -17.26
C ILE A 180 -5.10 24.45 -16.81
N ASP A 181 -5.54 23.56 -17.70
CA ASP A 181 -5.45 22.12 -17.46
C ASP A 181 -3.98 21.72 -17.51
N VAL A 182 -3.46 21.26 -16.38
CA VAL A 182 -2.08 20.82 -16.24
C VAL A 182 -1.78 19.64 -17.18
N ASN A 183 -2.77 18.79 -17.45
CA ASN A 183 -2.61 17.62 -18.30
C ASN A 183 -2.50 17.96 -19.79
N SER A 184 -2.90 19.18 -20.19
CA SER A 184 -2.74 19.71 -21.54
C SER A 184 -1.36 20.33 -21.81
N ILE A 185 -0.53 20.51 -20.77
CA ILE A 185 0.78 21.15 -20.88
C ILE A 185 1.79 20.14 -21.43
N ARG A 186 2.37 20.43 -22.60
CA ARG A 186 3.35 19.56 -23.27
C ARG A 186 4.71 19.47 -22.57
N ASP A 187 5.04 20.48 -21.78
CA ASP A 187 6.28 20.55 -21.01
C ASP A 187 6.04 19.99 -19.60
N ALA A 188 6.64 18.83 -19.32
CA ALA A 188 6.48 18.15 -18.04
C ALA A 188 7.04 18.95 -16.86
N ASP A 189 8.17 19.65 -17.04
CA ASP A 189 8.81 20.47 -16.00
C ASP A 189 7.87 21.62 -15.59
N VAL A 190 7.22 22.27 -16.57
CA VAL A 190 6.26 23.36 -16.36
C VAL A 190 4.94 22.85 -15.76
N ALA A 191 4.44 21.71 -16.25
CA ALA A 191 3.23 21.09 -15.71
C ALA A 191 3.40 20.74 -14.23
N GLU A 192 4.57 20.25 -13.84
CA GLU A 192 4.92 19.89 -12.47
C GLU A 192 5.11 21.12 -11.57
N GLN A 193 5.78 22.16 -12.06
CA GLN A 193 5.90 23.45 -11.36
C GLN A 193 4.51 24.03 -11.01
N ILE A 194 3.59 24.06 -11.98
CA ILE A 194 2.23 24.59 -11.78
C ILE A 194 1.42 23.77 -10.78
N ARG A 195 1.67 22.45 -10.63
CA ARG A 195 1.04 21.65 -9.55
C ARG A 195 1.53 22.09 -8.17
N GLY A 196 2.84 22.23 -8.00
CA GLY A 196 3.43 22.70 -6.75
C GLY A 196 2.94 24.10 -6.37
N GLU A 197 3.03 25.05 -7.29
CA GLU A 197 2.60 26.44 -7.06
C GLU A 197 1.11 26.54 -6.71
N ARG A 198 0.23 25.77 -7.37
CA ARG A 198 -1.20 25.75 -7.04
C ARG A 198 -1.48 25.17 -5.66
N LEU A 199 -0.81 24.10 -5.28
CA LEU A 199 -0.97 23.49 -3.96
C LEU A 199 -0.44 24.44 -2.86
N GLY A 200 0.70 25.09 -3.09
CA GLY A 200 1.24 26.14 -2.21
C GLY A 200 0.28 27.31 -2.00
N ALA A 201 -0.28 27.84 -3.11
CA ALA A 201 -1.26 28.92 -3.07
C ALA A 201 -2.54 28.54 -2.29
N LEU A 202 -3.03 27.31 -2.48
CA LEU A 202 -4.17 26.77 -1.74
C LEU A 202 -3.86 26.65 -0.24
N LEU A 203 -2.71 26.09 0.15
CA LEU A 203 -2.30 25.93 1.55
C LEU A 203 -2.13 27.27 2.26
N GLN A 204 -1.65 28.30 1.56
CA GLN A 204 -1.61 29.67 2.05
C GLN A 204 -3.02 30.27 2.22
N GLY A 205 -3.91 30.10 1.25
CA GLY A 205 -5.29 30.57 1.33
C GLY A 205 -6.12 29.92 2.45
N LEU A 206 -5.78 28.68 2.81
CA LEU A 206 -6.36 27.94 3.95
C LEU A 206 -5.70 28.29 5.30
N GLY A 207 -4.64 29.10 5.32
CA GLY A 207 -3.90 29.46 6.54
C GLY A 207 -3.08 28.32 7.14
N CYS A 208 -2.82 27.25 6.39
CA CYS A 208 -2.09 26.06 6.86
C CYS A 208 -0.57 26.14 6.62
N PHE A 209 -0.08 27.17 5.93
CA PHE A 209 1.27 27.18 5.36
C PHE A 209 2.41 27.15 6.39
N ASP A 210 2.20 27.67 7.62
CA ASP A 210 3.22 27.60 8.66
C ASP A 210 3.52 26.15 9.11
N VAL A 211 2.53 25.25 9.04
CA VAL A 211 2.71 23.81 9.30
C VAL A 211 3.52 23.17 8.17
N VAL A 212 3.19 23.53 6.92
CA VAL A 212 3.87 23.06 5.70
C VAL A 212 5.34 23.48 5.70
N ARG A 213 5.64 24.71 6.13
CA ARG A 213 7.02 25.20 6.28
C ARG A 213 7.82 24.38 7.28
N GLY A 214 7.23 24.02 8.43
CA GLY A 214 7.87 23.13 9.41
C GLY A 214 8.22 21.75 8.83
N PHE A 215 7.32 21.16 8.03
CA PHE A 215 7.56 19.91 7.31
C PHE A 215 8.66 20.05 6.24
N HIS A 216 8.70 21.17 5.50
CA HIS A 216 9.78 21.44 4.56
C HIS A 216 11.15 21.54 5.25
N ASP A 217 11.21 22.14 6.44
CA ASP A 217 12.45 22.24 7.22
C ASP A 217 12.91 20.88 7.77
N GLU A 218 11.97 19.96 8.09
CA GLU A 218 12.26 18.56 8.37
C GLU A 218 12.86 17.83 7.16
N ILE A 219 12.28 17.99 5.96
CA ILE A 219 12.81 17.45 4.71
C ILE A 219 14.24 17.97 4.44
N ARG A 220 14.44 19.30 4.54
CA ARG A 220 15.75 19.95 4.34
C ARG A 220 16.80 19.47 5.35
N ALA A 221 16.40 19.20 6.58
CA ALA A 221 17.27 18.64 7.62
C ALA A 221 17.53 17.12 7.46
N GLY A 222 16.98 16.47 6.44
CA GLY A 222 17.08 15.02 6.23
C GLY A 222 16.29 14.19 7.24
N ARG A 223 15.42 14.82 8.04
CA ARG A 223 14.60 14.16 9.07
C ARG A 223 13.22 13.88 8.51
N ARG A 224 13.08 12.80 7.74
CA ARG A 224 11.77 12.35 7.24
C ARG A 224 11.05 11.55 8.34
N SER A 225 10.03 12.15 8.94
CA SER A 225 9.19 11.54 9.98
C SER A 225 8.12 10.60 9.38
N GLY A 226 7.90 9.42 9.95
CA GLY A 226 6.79 8.51 9.59
C GLY A 226 6.95 7.69 8.30
N SER A 227 5.81 7.33 7.67
CA SER A 227 5.75 6.51 6.45
C SER A 227 6.40 7.16 5.20
N VAL A 228 6.81 8.43 5.32
CA VAL A 228 7.52 9.30 4.35
C VAL A 228 8.93 8.77 3.95
N SER A 229 9.26 7.54 4.37
CA SER A 229 10.56 6.87 4.16
C SER A 229 10.72 6.25 2.76
N GLN A 230 9.68 6.20 1.93
CA GLN A 230 9.88 6.00 0.49
C GLN A 230 10.35 7.30 -0.17
N ALA A 231 11.66 7.37 -0.40
CA ALA A 231 12.19 8.28 -1.40
C ALA A 231 11.48 8.01 -2.74
N VAL A 232 10.77 9.03 -3.24
CA VAL A 232 10.46 9.18 -4.67
C VAL A 232 11.78 8.94 -5.42
N LYS A 233 11.93 7.78 -6.04
CA LYS A 233 13.22 7.39 -6.64
C LYS A 233 13.52 8.36 -7.78
N ALA A 234 14.54 9.19 -7.57
CA ALA A 234 14.95 10.29 -8.46
C ALA A 234 15.32 9.86 -9.90
N SER A 235 15.39 8.55 -10.17
CA SER A 235 15.54 7.95 -11.51
C SER A 235 14.28 8.15 -12.36
N GLY A 236 13.96 9.40 -12.70
CA GLY A 236 12.85 9.76 -13.61
C GLY A 236 12.31 11.18 -13.47
N LEU A 237 12.55 11.87 -12.35
CA LEU A 237 11.94 13.16 -11.99
C LEU A 237 12.95 14.33 -11.90
N SER A 238 14.09 14.18 -12.59
CA SER A 238 15.14 15.19 -12.61
C SER A 238 14.81 16.28 -13.64
N ARG A 239 14.04 17.29 -13.25
CA ARG A 239 13.93 18.55 -14.02
C ARG A 239 15.32 19.12 -14.25
N SER A 240 15.53 19.74 -15.41
CA SER A 240 16.84 20.28 -15.81
C SER A 240 17.36 21.44 -14.93
N ARG A 241 16.49 22.02 -14.08
CA ARG A 241 16.74 23.23 -13.28
C ARG A 241 16.58 23.04 -11.76
N ILE A 242 16.26 21.84 -11.28
CA ILE A 242 16.05 21.60 -9.84
C ILE A 242 17.31 21.02 -9.20
N SER A 243 17.77 21.69 -8.14
CA SER A 243 19.10 21.45 -7.54
C SER A 243 19.18 20.23 -6.61
N ASN A 244 18.05 19.68 -6.13
CA ASN A 244 18.07 18.56 -5.18
C ASN A 244 16.80 17.68 -5.26
N PRO A 245 16.85 16.49 -5.89
CA PRO A 245 15.69 15.61 -6.02
C PRO A 245 15.24 14.95 -4.69
N ASN A 246 15.96 15.16 -3.58
CA ASN A 246 15.52 14.67 -2.26
C ASN A 246 14.43 15.56 -1.62
N LEU A 247 14.09 16.69 -2.25
CA LEU A 247 13.05 17.63 -1.83
C LEU A 247 11.67 17.32 -2.47
N TYR A 248 11.55 16.20 -3.18
CA TYR A 248 10.25 15.69 -3.64
C TYR A 248 9.53 14.89 -2.55
N TYR A 249 8.21 15.11 -2.48
CA TYR A 249 7.26 14.40 -1.62
C TYR A 249 5.89 14.29 -2.32
N TYR A 250 5.02 13.40 -1.84
CA TYR A 250 3.63 13.27 -2.32
C TYR A 250 2.71 14.24 -1.57
N ALA A 251 1.70 14.81 -2.21
CA ALA A 251 0.74 15.70 -1.54
C ALA A 251 0.08 15.05 -0.31
N SER A 252 -0.08 13.72 -0.28
CA SER A 252 -0.52 12.96 0.89
C SER A 252 0.41 13.06 2.11
N ASP A 253 1.71 13.30 1.92
CA ASP A 253 2.71 13.37 2.99
C ASP A 253 2.52 14.61 3.90
N LEU A 254 1.72 15.60 3.46
CA LEU A 254 1.29 16.74 4.28
C LEU A 254 0.19 16.39 5.29
N TYR A 255 -0.37 15.18 5.21
CA TYR A 255 -1.46 14.70 6.04
C TYR A 255 -1.02 13.49 6.89
N PRO A 256 -1.69 13.21 8.02
CA PRO A 256 -1.47 11.96 8.75
C PRO A 256 -1.76 10.76 7.85
N SER A 257 -0.93 9.71 7.88
CA SER A 257 -1.15 8.49 7.10
C SER A 257 -2.53 7.88 7.38
N PHE A 258 -3.00 7.96 8.64
CA PHE A 258 -4.28 7.43 9.08
C PHE A 258 -5.13 8.40 9.90
N ILE A 259 -6.43 8.50 9.57
CA ILE A 259 -7.43 9.20 10.37
C ILE A 259 -8.47 8.23 10.95
N GLY A 260 -9.29 8.71 11.90
CA GLY A 260 -10.38 7.93 12.46
C GLY A 260 -11.58 7.82 11.51
N LEU A 261 -12.45 6.85 11.77
CA LEU A 261 -13.66 6.62 10.98
C LEU A 261 -14.66 7.79 11.06
N ARG A 262 -14.69 8.54 12.16
CA ARG A 262 -15.56 9.72 12.30
C ARG A 262 -15.15 10.80 11.31
N GLU A 263 -13.87 11.11 11.27
CA GLU A 263 -13.27 12.12 10.39
C GLU A 263 -13.47 11.70 8.94
N ALA A 264 -13.16 10.43 8.61
CA ALA A 264 -13.40 9.87 7.28
C ALA A 264 -14.89 9.92 6.87
N ALA A 265 -15.81 9.55 7.76
CA ALA A 265 -17.26 9.64 7.49
C ALA A 265 -17.71 11.08 7.23
N GLY A 266 -17.17 12.05 7.98
CA GLY A 266 -17.38 13.48 7.75
C GLY A 266 -16.94 13.93 6.36
N VAL A 267 -15.71 13.59 5.94
CA VAL A 267 -15.19 13.87 4.59
C VAL A 267 -16.03 13.17 3.51
N MET A 268 -16.49 11.94 3.76
CA MET A 268 -17.38 11.20 2.87
C MET A 268 -18.78 11.82 2.75
N GLY A 269 -19.22 12.63 3.71
CA GLY A 269 -20.56 13.22 3.76
C GLY A 269 -21.63 12.28 4.35
N ILE A 270 -21.22 11.31 5.18
CA ILE A 270 -22.12 10.31 5.78
C ILE A 270 -22.00 10.28 7.31
N ALA A 271 -23.04 9.79 7.99
CA ALA A 271 -22.98 9.58 9.44
C ALA A 271 -21.99 8.45 9.80
N GLU A 272 -21.25 8.60 10.91
CA GLU A 272 -20.35 7.57 11.47
C GLU A 272 -21.06 6.21 11.63
N SER A 273 -22.33 6.22 12.00
CA SER A 273 -23.17 5.02 12.13
C SER A 273 -23.45 4.33 10.78
N ALA A 274 -23.54 5.09 9.67
CA ALA A 274 -23.70 4.54 8.32
C ALA A 274 -22.39 3.95 7.81
N ALA A 275 -21.25 4.62 8.04
CA ALA A 275 -19.93 4.09 7.75
C ALA A 275 -19.68 2.74 8.47
N HIS A 276 -20.07 2.64 9.76
CA HIS A 276 -20.06 1.38 10.51
C HIS A 276 -20.98 0.28 9.94
N ARG A 277 -22.09 0.60 9.25
CA ARG A 277 -22.90 -0.43 8.57
C ARG A 277 -22.18 -0.96 7.34
N LEU A 278 -21.69 -0.07 6.48
CA LEU A 278 -20.94 -0.42 5.27
C LEU A 278 -19.71 -1.29 5.57
N ILE A 279 -18.91 -0.94 6.60
CA ILE A 279 -17.77 -1.76 7.02
C ILE A 279 -18.19 -3.16 7.48
N ARG A 280 -19.32 -3.30 8.19
CA ARG A 280 -19.82 -4.62 8.64
C ARG A 280 -20.38 -5.46 7.49
N ALA A 281 -20.99 -4.82 6.49
CA ALA A 281 -21.45 -5.45 5.26
C ALA A 281 -20.29 -5.86 4.33
N GLY A 282 -19.14 -5.17 4.42
CA GLY A 282 -18.04 -5.31 3.46
C GLY A 282 -18.20 -4.42 2.22
N GLU A 283 -19.08 -3.41 2.31
CA GLU A 283 -19.48 -2.48 1.24
C GLU A 283 -18.82 -1.10 1.37
N PHE A 284 -17.85 -0.95 2.29
CA PHE A 284 -17.13 0.30 2.44
C PHE A 284 -16.15 0.48 1.26
N PRO A 285 -16.08 1.68 0.64
CA PRO A 285 -15.48 1.84 -0.70
C PRO A 285 -13.96 1.68 -0.77
N PHE A 286 -13.27 1.56 0.36
CA PHE A 286 -11.83 1.33 0.44
C PHE A 286 -11.47 0.52 1.71
N PRO A 287 -10.26 -0.05 1.82
CA PRO A 287 -9.83 -0.81 2.99
C PRO A 287 -9.88 0.01 4.30
N VAL A 288 -10.12 -0.66 5.43
CA VAL A 288 -10.18 -0.04 6.76
C VAL A 288 -9.52 -0.93 7.80
N ALA A 289 -8.56 -0.38 8.55
CA ALA A 289 -7.92 -1.07 9.67
C ALA A 289 -8.77 -0.94 10.93
N ARG A 290 -8.78 -1.98 11.76
CA ARG A 290 -9.43 -1.94 13.07
C ARG A 290 -8.39 -1.64 14.16
N ALA A 291 -8.53 -0.50 14.84
CA ALA A 291 -7.71 -0.10 15.98
C ALA A 291 -8.46 -0.34 17.30
N GLY A 292 -8.42 -1.57 17.80
CA GLY A 292 -9.13 -1.96 19.04
C GLY A 292 -10.66 -1.84 18.93
N ARG A 293 -11.24 -0.76 19.50
CA ARG A 293 -12.69 -0.46 19.43
C ARG A 293 -13.06 0.47 18.28
N SER A 294 -12.12 1.24 17.74
CA SER A 294 -12.31 2.15 16.60
C SER A 294 -11.79 1.55 15.30
N TYR A 295 -11.94 2.33 14.21
CA TYR A 295 -11.43 2.03 12.89
C TYR A 295 -10.56 3.20 12.42
N LYS A 296 -9.50 2.88 11.66
CA LYS A 296 -8.55 3.81 11.04
C LYS A 296 -8.62 3.66 9.53
N VAL A 297 -8.54 4.78 8.82
CA VAL A 297 -8.69 4.93 7.37
C VAL A 297 -7.42 5.60 6.82
N SER A 298 -6.84 5.08 5.72
CA SER A 298 -5.75 5.76 5.02
C SER A 298 -6.26 7.07 4.42
N VAL A 299 -5.54 8.17 4.64
CA VAL A 299 -5.89 9.45 4.02
C VAL A 299 -5.70 9.38 2.51
N ARG A 300 -4.70 8.65 2.02
CA ARG A 300 -4.47 8.45 0.57
C ARG A 300 -5.64 7.72 -0.10
N ALA A 301 -6.17 6.69 0.56
CA ALA A 301 -7.39 6.01 0.11
C ALA A 301 -8.61 6.95 0.05
N LEU A 302 -8.74 7.85 1.03
CA LEU A 302 -9.83 8.83 1.12
C LEU A 302 -9.68 9.96 0.09
N MET A 303 -8.45 10.41 -0.18
CA MET A 303 -8.12 11.34 -1.27
C MET A 303 -8.53 10.75 -2.62
N HIS A 304 -8.12 9.52 -2.91
CA HIS A 304 -8.52 8.81 -4.13
C HIS A 304 -10.06 8.66 -4.23
N PHE A 305 -10.75 8.31 -3.15
CA PHE A 305 -12.22 8.26 -3.11
C PHE A 305 -12.90 9.63 -3.36
N LYS A 306 -12.19 10.73 -3.10
CA LYS A 306 -12.65 12.11 -3.31
C LYS A 306 -12.16 12.73 -4.62
N ASP A 307 -11.51 11.93 -5.49
CA ASP A 307 -10.89 12.37 -6.74
C ASP A 307 -9.81 13.46 -6.53
N ILE A 308 -9.16 13.43 -5.36
CA ILE A 308 -8.05 14.33 -5.01
C ILE A 308 -6.76 13.66 -5.47
N SER A 309 -6.13 14.21 -6.51
CA SER A 309 -4.89 13.65 -7.08
C SER A 309 -3.72 13.79 -6.12
N ASP A 310 -3.15 12.67 -5.70
CA ASP A 310 -1.94 12.64 -4.89
C ASP A 310 -0.68 12.91 -5.75
N SER A 311 -0.42 14.19 -6.00
CA SER A 311 0.65 14.65 -6.88
C SER A 311 2.00 14.64 -6.19
N ILE A 312 3.04 14.21 -6.90
CA ILE A 312 4.43 14.49 -6.51
C ILE A 312 4.68 15.99 -6.72
N VAL A 313 5.24 16.65 -5.70
CA VAL A 313 5.53 18.09 -5.67
C VAL A 313 6.91 18.38 -5.10
N HIS A 314 7.51 19.50 -5.52
CA HIS A 314 8.77 20.00 -5.00
C HIS A 314 8.54 21.06 -3.92
N VAL A 315 9.34 21.03 -2.84
CA VAL A 315 9.33 22.04 -1.76
C VAL A 315 9.33 23.49 -2.30
N ASP A 316 10.22 23.80 -3.24
CA ASP A 316 10.39 25.17 -3.73
C ASP A 316 9.17 25.68 -4.53
N ASP A 317 8.53 24.81 -5.32
CA ASP A 317 7.33 25.20 -6.09
C ASP A 317 6.15 25.53 -5.14
N ILE A 318 6.01 24.74 -4.07
CA ILE A 318 5.01 24.93 -3.02
C ILE A 318 5.25 26.25 -2.28
N GLU A 319 6.51 26.58 -1.98
CA GLU A 319 6.86 27.86 -1.34
C GLU A 319 6.65 29.06 -2.28
N ASN A 320 7.03 28.96 -3.55
CA ASN A 320 6.77 30.00 -4.56
C ASN A 320 5.26 30.28 -4.69
N GLY A 321 4.43 29.23 -4.76
CA GLY A 321 2.98 29.33 -4.80
C GLY A 321 2.37 30.06 -3.60
N ALA A 322 2.84 29.73 -2.39
CA ALA A 322 2.39 30.37 -1.17
C ALA A 322 2.85 31.84 -1.08
N LEU A 323 4.08 32.16 -1.49
CA LEU A 323 4.59 33.53 -1.57
C LEU A 323 3.79 34.39 -2.57
N HIS A 324 3.38 33.82 -3.70
CA HIS A 324 2.48 34.49 -4.64
C HIS A 324 1.09 34.73 -4.04
N ALA A 325 0.51 33.74 -3.35
CA ALA A 325 -0.83 33.86 -2.75
C ALA A 325 -0.88 34.78 -1.52
N SER A 326 0.23 34.94 -0.78
CA SER A 326 0.31 35.87 0.36
C SER A 326 0.49 37.33 -0.06
N GLY A 327 0.53 37.62 -1.37
CA GLY A 327 0.72 38.97 -1.91
C GLY A 327 2.17 39.45 -1.85
N GLY A 328 3.13 38.51 -1.96
CA GLY A 328 4.56 38.79 -1.88
C GLY A 328 5.02 39.91 -2.80
N LEU A 329 5.38 41.04 -2.19
CA LEU A 329 6.03 42.18 -2.83
C LEU A 329 7.37 41.75 -3.44
N ARG A 330 7.64 42.26 -4.65
CA ARG A 330 9.01 42.42 -5.18
C ARG A 330 9.64 43.68 -4.60
#